data_AF-A0A2D5W9T7-F1
#
_entry.id   AF-A0A2D5W9T7-F1
#
_cell.length_a   1.000
_cell.length_b   1.000
_cell.length_c   1.000
_cell.angle_alpha   90.00
_cell.angle_beta   90.00
_cell.angle_gamma   90.00
#
_symmetry.space_group_name_H-M   'P 1'
#
loop_
_entity.id
_entity.type
_entity.pdbx_description
1 polymer ?
#
loop_
_entity_poly.entity_id
_entity_poly.type
_entity_poly.pdbx_seq_one_letter_code
_entity_poly.pdbx_strand_id
1 'polypeptide(L)'
;MSKTSALLLCLLAACASPDKAPPLEVRGPTFVPVRDLPVAHAPFESLESSWKQRLAQPYVYLEHTGSYHETGALLPVLHREALAQGLAPSGPPFGLYYDNPAVVPVEQLRSRACLPVAAPQQPRPPLAYALLPSTTVIYAYVGGPYPEVARAYPPLMAHLARMGWVLNGPARETYLIAPDTVEDFSELITEIQLPGGPAGG
;
A
#
# COMPACT_ATOMS: atom_id res chain seq x y z
N MET A 1 54.53 43.79 -20.91
CA MET A 1 54.19 43.22 -19.59
C MET A 1 52.94 43.93 -19.05
N SER A 2 51.89 43.14 -18.74
CA SER A 2 50.71 43.38 -17.88
C SER A 2 49.89 44.68 -18.07
N LYS A 3 48.68 44.62 -18.67
CA LYS A 3 47.32 44.42 -18.03
C LYS A 3 46.98 45.57 -17.05
N THR A 4 45.78 46.17 -17.00
CA THR A 4 44.43 45.57 -16.99
C THR A 4 43.40 46.72 -17.05
N SER A 5 42.29 46.53 -17.78
CA SER A 5 41.09 47.36 -17.69
C SER A 5 40.33 47.08 -16.38
N ALA A 6 39.86 48.13 -15.70
CA ALA A 6 38.89 48.03 -14.61
C ALA A 6 37.75 49.02 -14.88
N LEU A 7 36.55 48.48 -15.11
CA LEU A 7 35.31 49.23 -15.23
C LEU A 7 34.61 49.27 -13.86
N LEU A 8 34.09 50.44 -13.55
CA LEU A 8 33.59 50.91 -12.26
C LEU A 8 32.06 50.68 -12.13
N LEU A 9 31.66 50.21 -10.93
CA LEU A 9 30.38 50.30 -10.19
C LEU A 9 29.03 50.39 -10.94
N CYS A 10 28.09 49.53 -10.50
CA CYS A 10 26.90 49.98 -9.74
C CYS A 10 26.29 48.82 -8.93
N LEU A 11 26.27 48.97 -7.61
CA LEU A 11 25.50 48.16 -6.65
C LEU A 11 24.06 48.71 -6.57
N LEU A 12 23.07 47.82 -6.60
CA LEU A 12 21.77 48.02 -5.96
C LEU A 12 21.42 46.79 -5.13
N ALA A 13 20.94 47.05 -3.92
CA ALA A 13 20.82 46.14 -2.80
C ALA A 13 19.51 45.35 -2.78
N ALA A 14 19.66 44.11 -2.29
CA ALA A 14 18.80 43.31 -1.41
C ALA A 14 17.27 43.54 -1.37
N CYS A 15 16.53 42.44 -1.54
CA CYS A 15 15.61 41.89 -0.53
C CYS A 15 15.33 40.41 -0.88
N ALA A 16 16.02 39.47 -0.23
CA ALA A 16 15.68 38.05 -0.27
C ALA A 16 14.93 37.70 1.02
N SER A 17 13.66 37.31 0.89
CA SER A 17 12.88 36.71 1.98
C SER A 17 13.50 35.36 2.36
N PRO A 18 13.38 34.91 3.63
CA PRO A 18 13.96 33.63 4.04
C PRO A 18 13.24 32.50 3.30
N ASP A 19 14.04 31.71 2.58
CA ASP A 19 13.61 30.55 1.82
C ASP A 19 12.83 29.61 2.74
N LYS A 20 11.57 29.35 2.37
CA LYS A 20 10.74 28.35 3.00
C LYS A 20 11.37 27.01 2.64
N ALA A 21 11.99 26.34 3.62
CA ALA A 21 12.59 25.02 3.39
C ALA A 21 11.60 24.14 2.60
N PRO A 22 12.02 23.53 1.47
CA PRO A 22 11.13 22.72 0.66
C PRO A 22 10.58 21.56 1.51
N PRO A 23 9.34 21.10 1.25
CA PRO A 23 8.84 19.89 1.87
C PRO A 23 9.85 18.75 1.65
N LEU A 24 10.12 17.95 2.68
CA LEU A 24 10.89 16.73 2.54
C LEU A 24 10.18 15.83 1.51
N GLU A 25 10.71 15.78 0.28
CA GLU A 25 10.32 14.78 -0.71
C GLU A 25 10.76 13.40 -0.20
N VAL A 26 9.89 12.72 0.53
CA VAL A 26 10.07 11.30 0.84
C VAL A 26 9.65 10.51 -0.39
N ARG A 27 10.52 10.48 -1.42
CA ARG A 27 10.34 9.52 -2.52
C ARG A 27 10.72 8.14 -2.01
N GLY A 28 9.74 7.41 -1.49
CA GLY A 28 9.89 5.98 -1.23
C GLY A 28 10.25 5.22 -2.52
N PRO A 29 10.98 4.11 -2.46
CA PRO A 29 11.26 3.30 -3.64
C PRO A 29 9.95 2.83 -4.30
N THR A 30 9.81 3.03 -5.60
CA THR A 30 8.70 2.45 -6.38
C THR A 30 8.93 0.95 -6.49
N PHE A 31 8.19 0.17 -5.70
CA PHE A 31 8.17 -1.27 -5.84
C PHE A 31 7.16 -1.65 -6.93
N VAL A 32 7.62 -1.73 -8.18
CA VAL A 32 6.83 -2.33 -9.26
C VAL A 32 7.22 -3.81 -9.37
N PRO A 33 6.53 -4.75 -8.70
CA PRO A 33 6.71 -6.15 -9.05
C PRO A 33 6.37 -6.34 -10.53
N VAL A 34 7.09 -7.25 -11.21
CA VAL A 34 6.69 -7.69 -12.54
C VAL A 34 5.28 -8.26 -12.41
N ARG A 35 4.30 -7.57 -13.00
CA ARG A 35 2.91 -8.01 -13.06
C ARG A 35 2.83 -9.09 -14.12
N ASP A 36 2.32 -10.26 -13.73
CA ASP A 36 2.11 -11.40 -14.61
C ASP A 36 0.65 -11.53 -15.09
N LEU A 37 -0.24 -10.68 -14.59
CA LEU A 37 -1.63 -10.53 -15.02
C LEU A 37 -1.90 -9.08 -15.44
N PRO A 38 -2.87 -8.83 -16.35
CA PRO A 38 -3.27 -7.48 -16.70
C PRO A 38 -3.93 -6.75 -15.52
N VAL A 39 -3.93 -5.41 -15.58
CA VAL A 39 -4.70 -4.58 -14.66
C VAL A 39 -6.10 -4.41 -15.22
N ALA A 40 -7.11 -4.78 -14.43
CA ALA A 40 -8.50 -4.50 -14.75
C ALA A 40 -8.94 -3.19 -14.09
N HIS A 41 -9.93 -2.51 -14.65
CA HIS A 41 -10.52 -1.30 -14.09
C HIS A 41 -12.02 -1.48 -13.88
N ALA A 42 -12.60 -0.71 -12.96
CA ALA A 42 -14.04 -0.68 -12.77
C ALA A 42 -14.76 -0.35 -14.11
N PRO A 43 -15.90 -0.98 -14.41
CA PRO A 43 -16.75 -1.80 -13.55
C PRO A 43 -16.33 -3.28 -13.40
N PHE A 44 -15.14 -3.67 -13.90
CA PHE A 44 -14.60 -5.04 -13.84
C PHE A 44 -15.46 -6.08 -14.59
N GLU A 45 -15.90 -5.76 -15.82
CA GLU A 45 -16.62 -6.71 -16.69
C GLU A 45 -15.84 -8.01 -16.93
N SER A 46 -14.51 -7.89 -16.98
CA SER A 46 -13.56 -8.99 -16.89
C SER A 46 -12.51 -8.68 -15.83
N LEU A 47 -12.18 -9.68 -15.01
CA LEU A 47 -11.10 -9.63 -14.03
C LEU A 47 -10.30 -10.92 -14.14
N GLU A 48 -9.13 -10.82 -14.78
CA GLU A 48 -8.19 -11.93 -14.78
C GLU A 48 -7.66 -12.16 -13.36
N SER A 49 -7.64 -13.42 -12.96
CA SER A 49 -7.15 -13.85 -11.66
C SER A 49 -6.48 -15.21 -11.78
N SER A 50 -5.46 -15.40 -10.97
CA SER A 50 -4.70 -16.65 -10.88
C SER A 50 -4.46 -16.97 -9.40
N TRP A 51 -3.74 -18.05 -9.14
CA TRP A 51 -3.29 -18.42 -7.80
C TRP A 51 -1.77 -18.39 -7.73
N LYS A 52 -1.26 -18.06 -6.54
CA LYS A 52 0.18 -18.15 -6.24
C LYS A 52 0.39 -18.57 -4.79
N GLN A 53 1.55 -19.17 -4.52
CA GLN A 53 2.00 -19.33 -3.14
C GLN A 53 2.56 -17.99 -2.66
N ARG A 54 1.85 -17.32 -1.74
CA ARG A 54 2.41 -16.18 -1.03
C ARG A 54 3.36 -16.70 0.03
N LEU A 55 4.62 -16.28 -0.01
CA LEU A 55 5.61 -16.62 1.02
C LEU A 55 5.31 -15.89 2.34
N ALA A 56 5.87 -16.40 3.43
CA ALA A 56 5.77 -15.72 4.72
C ALA A 56 6.45 -14.34 4.64
N GLN A 57 5.82 -13.32 5.21
CA GLN A 57 6.28 -11.94 5.12
C GLN A 57 6.25 -11.26 6.49
N PRO A 58 7.41 -10.85 7.04
CA PRO A 58 7.46 -10.02 8.23
C PRO A 58 6.87 -8.63 7.93
N TYR A 59 6.11 -8.08 8.87
CA TYR A 59 5.56 -6.73 8.74
C TYR A 59 5.40 -6.05 10.09
N VAL A 60 5.40 -4.72 10.07
CA VAL A 60 4.91 -3.89 11.18
C VAL A 60 3.57 -3.28 10.79
N TYR A 61 2.73 -2.97 11.77
CA TYR A 61 1.38 -2.50 11.50
C TYR A 61 0.84 -1.56 12.57
N LEU A 62 -0.19 -0.81 12.16
CA LEU A 62 -1.17 -0.17 13.03
C LEU A 62 -2.46 -0.97 12.96
N GLU A 63 -3.02 -1.30 14.12
CA GLU A 63 -4.35 -1.94 14.22
C GLU A 63 -5.44 -0.88 14.03
N HIS A 64 -6.53 -1.24 13.36
CA HIS A 64 -7.70 -0.40 13.13
C HIS A 64 -8.99 -1.15 13.43
N THR A 65 -9.97 -0.43 13.96
CA THR A 65 -11.35 -0.89 14.08
C THR A 65 -12.27 0.24 13.67
N GLY A 66 -13.14 -0.01 12.69
CA GLY A 66 -13.96 1.01 12.06
C GLY A 66 -13.98 0.88 10.54
N SER A 67 -14.35 1.97 9.86
CA SER A 67 -14.54 1.96 8.41
C SER A 67 -13.25 1.58 7.67
N TYR A 68 -13.34 0.66 6.72
CA TYR A 68 -12.19 0.31 5.88
C TYR A 68 -11.66 1.47 5.06
N HIS A 69 -12.50 2.48 4.75
CA HIS A 69 -12.07 3.71 4.10
C HIS A 69 -11.01 4.47 4.92
N GLU A 70 -11.00 4.30 6.25
CA GLU A 70 -10.04 4.94 7.15
C GLU A 70 -8.71 4.16 7.21
N THR A 71 -8.68 2.89 6.79
CA THR A 71 -7.45 2.07 6.77
C THR A 71 -6.37 2.72 5.90
N GLY A 72 -6.75 3.22 4.72
CA GLY A 72 -5.83 3.91 3.81
C GLY A 72 -5.24 5.19 4.42
N ALA A 73 -6.04 5.91 5.24
CA ALA A 73 -5.59 7.12 5.93
C ALA A 73 -4.53 6.84 7.02
N LEU A 74 -4.39 5.59 7.46
CA LEU A 74 -3.35 5.17 8.40
C LEU A 74 -1.99 4.94 7.72
N LEU A 75 -1.93 4.80 6.39
CA LEU A 75 -0.66 4.54 5.69
C LEU A 75 0.39 5.66 5.88
N PRO A 76 0.06 6.96 5.77
CA PRO A 76 1.02 8.03 6.06
C PRO A 76 1.47 8.04 7.53
N VAL A 77 0.56 7.71 8.47
CA VAL A 77 0.87 7.58 9.90
C VAL A 77 1.87 6.44 10.11
N LEU A 78 1.57 5.26 9.58
CA LEU A 78 2.42 4.07 9.61
C LEU A 78 3.83 4.35 9.09
N HIS A 79 3.95 5.00 7.93
CA HIS A 79 5.24 5.37 7.35
C HIS A 79 6.04 6.31 8.25
N ARG A 80 5.39 7.34 8.82
CA ARG A 80 6.03 8.28 9.73
C ARG A 80 6.53 7.59 11.01
N GLU A 81 5.70 6.74 11.62
CA GLU A 81 6.08 6.00 12.83
C GLU A 81 7.24 5.03 12.55
N ALA A 82 7.21 4.34 11.40
CA ALA A 82 8.28 3.42 11.00
C ALA A 82 9.60 4.16 10.80
N LEU A 83 9.57 5.30 10.09
CA LEU A 83 10.74 6.14 9.85
C LEU A 83 11.35 6.66 11.16
N ALA A 84 10.50 7.14 12.10
CA ALA A 84 10.94 7.62 13.41
C ALA A 84 11.63 6.53 14.26
N GLN A 85 11.37 5.25 13.96
CA GLN A 85 12.00 4.10 14.62
C GLN A 85 13.15 3.50 13.80
N GLY A 86 13.50 4.07 12.64
CA GLY A 86 14.55 3.55 11.76
C GLY A 86 14.18 2.25 11.05
N LEU A 87 12.88 1.95 10.93
CA LEU A 87 12.38 0.76 10.25
C LEU A 87 12.28 1.03 8.75
N ALA A 88 13.05 0.27 7.97
CA ALA A 88 13.04 0.38 6.51
C ALA A 88 11.98 -0.56 5.89
N PRO A 89 11.10 -0.05 5.00
CA PRO A 89 10.21 -0.90 4.22
C PRO A 89 11.01 -1.85 3.32
N SER A 90 10.57 -3.11 3.22
CA SER A 90 11.11 -4.08 2.27
C SER A 90 10.22 -4.30 1.05
N GLY A 91 9.20 -3.45 0.87
CA GLY A 91 8.17 -3.58 -0.15
C GLY A 91 7.08 -2.52 -0.02
N PRO A 92 6.08 -2.54 -0.91
CA PRO A 92 4.94 -1.62 -0.86
C PRO A 92 4.08 -1.87 0.38
N PRO A 93 3.41 -0.84 0.91
CA PRO A 93 2.47 -1.01 2.01
C PRO A 93 1.26 -1.84 1.58
N PHE A 94 0.59 -2.45 2.55
CA PHE A 94 -0.60 -3.24 2.30
C PHE A 94 -1.63 -3.13 3.44
N GLY A 95 -2.90 -3.31 3.10
CA GLY A 95 -3.99 -3.51 4.06
C GLY A 95 -4.24 -4.99 4.31
N LEU A 96 -4.59 -5.35 5.54
CA LEU A 96 -5.24 -6.62 5.87
C LEU A 96 -6.66 -6.36 6.36
N TYR A 97 -7.65 -7.04 5.79
CA TYR A 97 -9.07 -6.86 6.11
C TYR A 97 -9.67 -8.18 6.55
N TYR A 98 -10.21 -8.21 7.76
CA TYR A 98 -10.55 -9.45 8.46
C TYR A 98 -12.01 -9.86 8.32
N ASP A 99 -12.88 -8.88 8.09
CA ASP A 99 -14.32 -9.02 8.20
C ASP A 99 -15.01 -8.72 6.86
N ASN A 100 -16.16 -9.36 6.64
CA ASN A 100 -17.02 -9.06 5.49
C ASN A 100 -17.85 -7.80 5.80
N PRO A 101 -17.63 -6.67 5.10
CA PRO A 101 -18.33 -5.41 5.36
C PRO A 101 -19.82 -5.44 5.01
N ALA A 102 -20.30 -6.46 4.30
CA ALA A 102 -21.73 -6.66 4.06
C ALA A 102 -22.45 -7.35 5.24
N VAL A 103 -21.69 -7.89 6.21
CA VAL A 103 -22.23 -8.69 7.33
C VAL A 103 -21.87 -8.07 8.68
N VAL A 104 -20.63 -7.60 8.84
CA VAL A 104 -20.14 -7.03 10.09
C VAL A 104 -20.41 -5.52 10.11
N PRO A 105 -20.97 -4.97 11.20
CA PRO A 105 -21.19 -3.53 11.34
C PRO A 105 -19.90 -2.72 11.19
N VAL A 106 -20.00 -1.53 10.60
CA VAL A 106 -18.84 -0.68 10.25
C VAL A 106 -17.94 -0.41 11.46
N GLU A 107 -18.52 -0.15 12.61
CA GLU A 107 -17.82 0.12 13.87
C GLU A 107 -17.12 -1.12 14.48
N GLN A 108 -17.35 -2.30 13.93
CA GLN A 108 -16.75 -3.57 14.37
C GLN A 108 -15.81 -4.17 13.33
N LEU A 109 -15.71 -3.58 12.14
CA LEU A 109 -14.78 -4.03 11.09
C LEU A 109 -13.35 -3.86 11.56
N ARG A 110 -12.54 -4.91 11.41
CA ARG A 110 -11.12 -4.91 11.80
C ARG A 110 -10.23 -4.90 10.58
N SER A 111 -9.22 -4.05 10.61
CA SER A 111 -8.19 -4.02 9.58
C SER A 111 -6.83 -3.63 10.15
N ARG A 112 -5.80 -3.82 9.34
CA ARG A 112 -4.44 -3.37 9.65
C ARG A 112 -3.84 -2.62 8.48
N ALA A 113 -3.27 -1.45 8.76
CA ALA A 113 -2.35 -0.79 7.86
C ALA A 113 -0.94 -1.37 8.10
N CYS A 114 -0.36 -1.99 7.08
CA CYS A 114 0.84 -2.82 7.21
C CYS A 114 1.99 -2.31 6.32
N LEU A 115 3.21 -2.40 6.85
CA LEU A 115 4.44 -2.07 6.15
C LEU A 115 5.37 -3.30 6.21
N PRO A 116 5.73 -3.91 5.07
CA PRO A 116 6.60 -5.08 5.08
C PRO A 116 8.03 -4.70 5.50
N VAL A 117 8.70 -5.60 6.21
CA VAL A 117 10.08 -5.44 6.69
C VAL A 117 10.91 -6.68 6.37
N ALA A 118 12.21 -6.53 6.19
CA ALA A 118 13.08 -7.60 5.68
C ALA A 118 13.35 -8.73 6.70
N ALA A 119 13.20 -8.45 7.99
CA ALA A 119 13.50 -9.37 9.08
C ALA A 119 12.59 -9.09 10.29
N PRO A 120 12.46 -10.00 11.26
CA PRO A 120 11.73 -9.75 12.50
C PRO A 120 12.14 -8.44 13.18
N GLN A 121 11.17 -7.67 13.65
CA GLN A 121 11.37 -6.36 14.29
C GLN A 121 10.75 -6.35 15.70
N GLN A 122 11.23 -5.46 16.55
CA GLN A 122 10.62 -5.14 17.86
C GLN A 122 10.24 -3.65 17.89
N PRO A 123 9.20 -3.25 17.14
CA PRO A 123 8.76 -1.87 17.14
C PRO A 123 8.20 -1.47 18.51
N ARG A 124 8.26 -0.18 18.81
CA ARG A 124 7.57 0.41 19.96
C ARG A 124 6.16 0.81 19.56
N PRO A 125 5.18 0.77 20.50
CA PRO A 125 3.85 1.30 20.27
C PRO A 125 3.87 2.72 19.68
N PRO A 126 2.91 3.07 18.79
CA PRO A 126 1.71 2.29 18.47
C PRO A 126 1.94 1.16 17.45
N LEU A 127 3.16 1.05 16.89
CA LEU A 127 3.48 -0.03 15.97
C LEU A 127 3.58 -1.37 16.68
N ALA A 128 3.00 -2.39 16.07
CA ALA A 128 3.18 -3.79 16.44
C ALA A 128 3.84 -4.55 15.30
N TYR A 129 4.40 -5.72 15.61
CA TYR A 129 5.02 -6.62 14.63
C TYR A 129 4.21 -7.91 14.51
N ALA A 130 4.16 -8.47 13.30
CA ALA A 130 3.66 -9.81 13.06
C ALA A 130 4.33 -10.45 11.84
N LEU A 131 4.16 -11.77 11.72
CA LEU A 131 4.52 -12.54 10.53
C LEU A 131 3.24 -12.90 9.79
N LEU A 132 3.12 -12.49 8.53
CA LEU A 132 2.04 -12.95 7.67
C LEU A 132 2.43 -14.35 7.17
N PRO A 133 1.67 -15.41 7.45
CA PRO A 133 2.09 -16.76 7.13
C PRO A 133 2.07 -17.01 5.61
N SER A 134 2.90 -17.96 5.21
CA SER A 134 2.88 -18.52 3.87
C SER A 134 1.54 -19.22 3.63
N THR A 135 0.87 -18.89 2.53
CA THR A 135 -0.39 -19.52 2.15
C THR A 135 -0.62 -19.39 0.65
N THR A 136 -1.40 -20.30 0.08
CA THR A 136 -1.89 -20.12 -1.27
C THR A 136 -2.97 -19.03 -1.27
N VAL A 137 -2.90 -18.15 -2.27
CA VAL A 137 -3.84 -17.05 -2.46
C VAL A 137 -4.35 -17.05 -3.90
N ILE A 138 -5.60 -16.63 -4.09
CA ILE A 138 -6.07 -16.13 -5.39
C ILE A 138 -5.73 -14.64 -5.44
N TYR A 139 -5.26 -14.15 -6.57
CA TYR A 139 -4.92 -12.73 -6.73
C TYR A 139 -5.32 -12.16 -8.08
N ALA A 140 -5.45 -10.83 -8.12
CA ALA A 140 -5.63 -10.03 -9.33
C ALA A 140 -5.07 -8.62 -9.12
N TYR A 141 -4.86 -7.90 -10.22
CA TYR A 141 -4.50 -6.48 -10.20
C TYR A 141 -5.69 -5.62 -10.62
N VAL A 142 -5.98 -4.61 -9.82
CA VAL A 142 -7.05 -3.64 -10.09
C VAL A 142 -6.47 -2.24 -10.16
N GLY A 143 -6.94 -1.47 -11.13
CA GLY A 143 -6.61 -0.08 -11.32
C GLY A 143 -7.74 0.82 -10.84
N GLY A 144 -7.39 1.99 -10.34
CA GLY A 144 -8.34 3.01 -9.90
C GLY A 144 -8.31 3.31 -8.40
N PRO A 145 -9.18 4.26 -7.98
CA PRO A 145 -9.20 4.75 -6.60
C PRO A 145 -9.61 3.65 -5.62
N TYR A 146 -9.04 3.67 -4.42
CA TYR A 146 -9.24 2.61 -3.42
C TYR A 146 -10.71 2.24 -3.11
N PRO A 147 -11.69 3.17 -3.07
CA PRO A 147 -13.10 2.79 -2.91
C PRO A 147 -13.65 1.84 -3.99
N GLU A 148 -13.08 1.84 -5.19
CA GLU A 148 -13.51 0.96 -6.28
C GLU A 148 -12.96 -0.47 -6.16
N VAL A 149 -11.87 -0.66 -5.42
CA VAL A 149 -11.22 -1.97 -5.20
C VAL A 149 -12.20 -3.01 -4.66
N ALA A 150 -13.14 -2.59 -3.80
CA ALA A 150 -14.18 -3.46 -3.23
C ALA A 150 -15.04 -4.16 -4.31
N ARG A 151 -15.21 -3.56 -5.48
CA ARG A 151 -16.01 -4.12 -6.58
C ARG A 151 -15.36 -5.33 -7.25
N ALA A 152 -14.07 -5.55 -7.06
CA ALA A 152 -13.35 -6.72 -7.57
C ALA A 152 -13.47 -7.95 -6.66
N TYR A 153 -13.99 -7.81 -5.43
CA TYR A 153 -14.14 -8.94 -4.51
C TYR A 153 -15.13 -10.01 -5.01
N PRO A 154 -16.34 -9.68 -5.50
CA PRO A 154 -17.29 -10.69 -5.96
C PRO A 154 -16.73 -11.67 -7.02
N PRO A 155 -16.08 -11.22 -8.13
CA PRO A 155 -15.50 -12.15 -9.09
C PRO A 155 -14.33 -12.97 -8.51
N LEU A 156 -13.53 -12.41 -7.60
CA LEU A 156 -12.46 -13.17 -6.92
C LEU A 156 -13.00 -14.23 -5.95
N MET A 157 -14.08 -13.92 -5.21
CA MET A 157 -14.77 -14.89 -4.37
C MET A 157 -15.41 -16.00 -5.19
N ALA A 158 -15.99 -15.67 -6.36
CA ALA A 158 -16.47 -16.67 -7.30
C ALA A 158 -15.34 -17.56 -7.82
N HIS A 159 -14.13 -17.03 -8.02
CA HIS A 159 -12.96 -17.85 -8.35
C HIS A 159 -12.63 -18.84 -7.23
N LEU A 160 -12.52 -18.38 -5.98
CA LEU A 160 -12.30 -19.25 -4.81
C LEU A 160 -13.31 -20.41 -4.78
N ALA A 161 -14.60 -20.08 -4.91
CA ALA A 161 -15.67 -21.08 -4.90
C ALA A 161 -15.55 -22.10 -6.04
N ARG A 162 -15.19 -21.66 -7.25
CA ARG A 162 -14.98 -22.54 -8.42
C ARG A 162 -13.84 -23.53 -8.22
N MET A 163 -12.84 -23.17 -7.41
CA MET A 163 -11.74 -24.06 -7.01
C MET A 163 -12.14 -25.00 -5.87
N GLY A 164 -13.36 -24.93 -5.35
CA GLY A 164 -13.78 -25.65 -4.15
C GLY A 164 -13.11 -25.12 -2.87
N TRP A 165 -12.64 -23.88 -2.90
CA TRP A 165 -11.94 -23.26 -1.77
C TRP A 165 -12.84 -22.35 -0.95
N VAL A 166 -12.52 -22.23 0.33
CA VAL A 166 -13.06 -21.25 1.25
C VAL A 166 -11.99 -20.24 1.62
N LEU A 167 -12.41 -18.99 1.88
CA LEU A 167 -11.54 -17.94 2.40
C LEU A 167 -10.96 -18.38 3.76
N ASN A 168 -9.65 -18.33 3.92
CA ASN A 168 -8.93 -18.75 5.11
C ASN A 168 -7.93 -17.68 5.55
N GLY A 169 -8.45 -16.66 6.24
CA GLY A 169 -7.67 -15.52 6.73
C GLY A 169 -8.06 -14.19 6.06
N PRO A 170 -7.38 -13.09 6.44
CA PRO A 170 -7.73 -11.76 5.95
C PRO A 170 -7.42 -11.59 4.47
N ALA A 171 -8.29 -10.87 3.76
CA ALA A 171 -7.94 -10.35 2.44
C ALA A 171 -6.78 -9.37 2.57
N ARG A 172 -5.91 -9.35 1.57
CA ARG A 172 -4.78 -8.43 1.49
C ARG A 172 -4.90 -7.55 0.26
N GLU A 173 -4.73 -6.25 0.44
CA GLU A 173 -4.61 -5.29 -0.67
C GLU A 173 -3.23 -4.64 -0.60
N THR A 174 -2.42 -4.82 -1.64
CA THR A 174 -1.09 -4.22 -1.73
C THR A 174 -1.13 -3.02 -2.67
N TYR A 175 -0.76 -1.84 -2.18
CA TYR A 175 -0.84 -0.59 -2.95
C TYR A 175 0.48 -0.38 -3.69
N LEU A 176 0.51 -0.73 -4.98
CA LEU A 176 1.74 -0.79 -5.78
C LEU A 176 2.20 0.58 -6.29
N ILE A 177 1.25 1.50 -6.46
CA ILE A 177 1.50 2.89 -6.84
C ILE A 177 1.00 3.79 -5.72
N ALA A 178 1.85 4.73 -5.30
CA ALA A 178 1.55 5.63 -4.20
C ALA A 178 0.66 6.80 -4.68
N PRO A 179 -0.37 7.20 -3.92
CA PRO A 179 -1.29 8.27 -4.32
C PRO A 179 -0.67 9.64 -4.58
N ASP A 180 0.47 9.92 -3.97
CA ASP A 180 1.23 11.16 -4.15
C ASP A 180 2.14 11.15 -5.39
N THR A 181 2.18 10.03 -6.13
CA THR A 181 3.00 9.86 -7.34
C THR A 181 2.20 9.90 -8.64
N VAL A 182 0.88 10.09 -8.57
CA VAL A 182 -0.02 10.11 -9.73
C VAL A 182 -0.79 11.42 -9.81
N GLU A 183 -1.10 11.86 -11.03
CA GLU A 183 -1.98 13.02 -11.25
C GLU A 183 -3.46 12.60 -11.25
N ASP A 184 -3.74 11.39 -11.73
CA ASP A 184 -5.07 10.78 -11.74
C ASP A 184 -5.08 9.50 -10.88
N PHE A 185 -6.05 9.38 -9.97
CA PHE A 185 -6.22 8.17 -9.15
C PHE A 185 -6.65 6.95 -9.98
N SER A 186 -7.04 7.12 -11.25
CA SER A 186 -7.23 6.01 -12.20
C SER A 186 -5.93 5.21 -12.45
N GLU A 187 -4.77 5.84 -12.25
CA GLU A 187 -3.44 5.24 -12.41
C GLU A 187 -2.99 4.41 -11.21
N LEU A 188 -3.69 4.48 -10.07
CA LEU A 188 -3.38 3.66 -8.91
C LEU A 188 -3.54 2.18 -9.25
N ILE A 189 -2.65 1.35 -8.72
CA ILE A 189 -2.72 -0.11 -8.89
C ILE A 189 -2.70 -0.76 -7.51
N THR A 190 -3.65 -1.65 -7.31
CA THR A 190 -3.78 -2.49 -6.11
C THR A 190 -3.73 -3.97 -6.50
N GLU A 191 -2.86 -4.75 -5.85
CA GLU A 191 -2.94 -6.22 -5.90
C GLU A 191 -3.84 -6.71 -4.78
N ILE A 192 -4.95 -7.36 -5.13
CA ILE A 192 -5.82 -8.03 -4.16
C ILE A 192 -5.38 -9.48 -4.04
N GLN A 193 -5.25 -9.99 -2.83
CA GLN A 193 -4.99 -11.40 -2.53
C GLN A 193 -6.04 -11.93 -1.55
N LEU A 194 -6.66 -13.05 -1.90
CA LEU A 194 -7.59 -13.78 -1.04
C LEU A 194 -6.95 -15.11 -0.63
N PRO A 195 -6.58 -15.30 0.65
CA PRO A 195 -6.06 -16.58 1.12
C PRO A 195 -7.17 -17.62 1.15
N GLY A 196 -6.94 -18.80 0.60
CA GLY A 196 -7.95 -19.84 0.60
C GLY A 196 -7.39 -21.23 0.49
N GLY A 197 -8.23 -22.21 0.78
CA GLY A 197 -7.92 -23.64 0.67
C GLY A 197 -9.19 -24.48 0.66
N PRO A 198 -9.09 -25.81 0.49
CA PRO A 198 -10.24 -26.70 0.45
C PRO A 198 -11.14 -26.55 1.69
N ALA A 199 -12.45 -26.69 1.51
CA ALA A 199 -13.37 -26.75 2.63
C ALA A 199 -13.07 -28.01 3.49
N GLY A 200 -12.57 -27.84 4.72
CA GLY A 200 -12.38 -28.94 5.69
C GLY A 200 -10.95 -29.44 5.92
N GLY A 201 -9.94 -28.60 5.67
CA GLY A 201 -8.55 -28.87 6.07
C GLY A 201 -8.29 -28.65 7.56
#